data_AF-A0A286U807-F1
#
_entry.id   AF-A0A286U807-F1
#
_cell.length_a   1.000
_cell.length_b   1.000
_cell.length_c   1.000
_cell.angle_alpha   90.00
_cell.angle_beta   90.00
_cell.angle_gamma   90.00
#
_symmetry.space_group_name_H-M   'P 1'
#
loop_
_entity.id
_entity.type
_entity.pdbx_description
1 polymer ?
#
loop_
_entity_poly.entity_id
_entity_poly.type
_entity_poly.pdbx_seq_one_letter_code
_entity_poly.pdbx_strand_id
1 'polypeptide(L)'
;MKCGYLPRELLLVNQTGGRRKLKLGYPMLERSFYRPVTIVAVSDTHNLHDNIRPMQSGDISIHNGDLTNAGTEGELIKTLDWLQSVPGFEYKIWIGGNRDSMLMSKDKTVVANVRGRKLRTYGPAGTPKLGFSPAFQHTEIAEEQAKNHRAWSRIPQDTDIVVSHSPPLHLCDHKGYGC
;
A
#
# COMPACT_ATOMS: atom_id res chain seq x y z
N MET A 1 31.33 15.29 26.72
CA MET A 1 30.19 15.88 25.98
C MET A 1 28.91 15.31 26.58
N LYS A 2 28.00 16.15 27.09
CA LYS A 2 26.76 15.69 27.73
C LYS A 2 25.74 15.35 26.64
N CYS A 3 25.32 14.08 26.59
CA CYS A 3 24.22 13.62 25.72
C CYS A 3 22.90 14.22 26.25
N GLY A 4 22.33 15.19 25.54
CA GLY A 4 21.05 15.80 25.89
C GLY A 4 19.91 15.12 25.14
N TYR A 5 18.89 14.68 25.87
CA TYR A 5 17.63 14.20 25.31
C TYR A 5 16.70 15.39 25.04
N LEU A 6 16.45 15.72 23.78
CA LEU A 6 15.34 16.60 23.40
C LEU A 6 14.16 15.75 22.89
N PRO A 7 12.97 15.83 23.50
CA PRO A 7 11.83 15.05 23.05
C PRO A 7 11.31 15.59 21.72
N ARG A 8 11.24 14.75 20.68
CA ARG A 8 10.43 15.04 19.49
C ARG A 8 9.09 14.32 19.62
N GLU A 9 8.00 15.06 19.41
CA GLU A 9 6.64 14.53 19.41
C GLU A 9 6.37 13.84 18.06
N LEU A 10 6.07 12.54 18.10
CA LEU A 10 5.47 11.84 16.96
C LEU A 10 3.94 11.96 17.12
N LEU A 11 3.29 12.72 16.23
CA LEU A 11 1.84 12.90 16.26
C LEU A 11 1.19 11.81 15.39
N LEU A 12 0.73 10.72 16.01
CA LEU A 12 -0.18 9.77 15.36
C LEU A 12 -1.61 10.33 15.50
N VAL A 13 -2.21 10.70 14.36
CA VAL A 13 -3.60 11.12 14.29
C VAL A 13 -4.43 9.93 13.83
N ASN A 14 -5.22 9.37 14.74
CA ASN A 14 -6.27 8.40 14.44
C ASN A 14 -7.54 9.16 13.98
N GLN A 15 -8.31 8.58 13.06
CA GLN A 15 -9.57 9.12 12.49
C GLN A 15 -10.67 9.48 13.52
N THR A 16 -10.51 9.19 14.83
CA THR A 16 -11.43 9.61 15.91
C THR A 16 -10.93 10.78 16.77
N GLY A 17 -9.81 11.42 16.40
CA GLY A 17 -9.33 12.65 17.06
C GLY A 17 -8.64 12.46 18.41
N GLY A 18 -8.51 11.22 18.91
CA GLY A 18 -7.78 10.93 20.15
C GLY A 18 -6.26 11.03 20.01
N ARG A 19 -5.63 12.00 20.69
CA ARG A 19 -4.16 12.15 20.75
C ARG A 19 -3.58 11.33 21.90
N ARG A 20 -2.73 10.33 21.62
CA ARG A 20 -1.85 9.70 22.64
C ARG A 20 -0.39 10.04 22.37
N LYS A 21 0.33 10.48 23.41
CA LYS A 21 1.77 10.78 23.36
C LYS A 21 2.56 9.56 23.86
N LEU A 22 3.47 9.03 23.04
CA LEU A 22 4.45 8.03 23.46
C LEU A 22 5.86 8.66 23.40
N LYS A 23 6.59 8.62 24.51
CA LYS A 23 8.01 9.02 24.57
C LYS A 23 8.87 7.77 24.43
N LEU A 24 9.49 7.57 23.27
CA LEU A 24 10.53 6.56 23.07
C LEU A 24 11.89 7.26 23.11
N GLY A 25 12.73 6.91 24.09
CA GLY A 25 14.10 7.41 24.22
C GLY A 25 15.06 6.54 23.41
N TYR A 26 15.51 7.04 22.26
CA TYR A 26 16.60 6.43 21.50
C TYR A 26 17.83 7.37 21.50
N PRO A 27 19.05 6.84 21.70
CA PRO A 27 20.27 7.64 21.61
C PRO A 27 20.45 8.17 20.19
N MET A 28 20.69 9.48 20.05
CA MET A 28 20.95 10.11 18.75
C MET A 28 22.30 9.67 18.22
N LEU A 29 22.31 8.75 17.25
CA LEU A 29 23.37 8.74 16.24
C LEU A 29 23.29 10.08 15.50
N GLU A 30 24.44 10.74 15.32
CA GLU A 30 24.54 11.98 14.53
C GLU A 30 23.76 11.80 13.22
N ARG A 31 23.02 12.83 12.82
CA ARG A 31 22.29 12.86 11.54
C ARG A 31 23.29 12.67 10.40
N SER A 32 23.55 11.42 10.04
CA SER A 32 23.98 11.08 8.70
C SER A 32 22.97 11.69 7.72
N PHE A 33 23.48 12.16 6.59
CA PHE A 33 22.78 12.81 5.49
C PHE A 33 21.75 11.89 4.78
N TYR A 34 20.93 11.16 5.53
CA TYR A 34 19.89 10.31 4.96
C TYR A 34 18.77 11.19 4.41
N ARG A 35 18.84 11.46 3.10
CA ARG A 35 17.70 11.99 2.33
C ARG A 35 16.54 10.99 2.44
N PRO A 36 15.39 11.32 3.07
CA PRO A 36 14.27 10.38 3.21
C PRO A 36 13.78 9.90 1.85
N VAL A 37 13.18 8.72 1.77
CA VAL A 37 12.46 8.29 0.56
C VAL A 37 11.01 8.74 0.70
N THR A 38 10.46 9.38 -0.32
CA THR A 38 9.08 9.86 -0.36
C THR A 38 8.24 8.94 -1.23
N ILE A 39 7.20 8.35 -0.63
CA ILE A 39 6.21 7.52 -1.31
C ILE A 39 4.88 8.28 -1.32
N VAL A 40 4.22 8.35 -2.47
CA VAL A 40 2.89 8.95 -2.63
C VAL A 40 1.91 7.87 -3.06
N ALA A 41 0.91 7.62 -2.22
CA ALA A 41 -0.05 6.54 -2.43
C ALA A 41 -1.45 7.07 -2.75
N VAL A 42 -2.15 6.34 -3.62
CA VAL A 42 -3.54 6.53 -4.03
C VAL A 42 -4.21 5.17 -4.11
N SER A 43 -5.53 5.09 -3.99
CA SER A 43 -6.30 3.85 -4.10
C SER A 43 -7.73 4.16 -4.54
N ASP A 44 -8.50 3.11 -4.86
CA ASP A 44 -9.96 3.18 -5.03
C ASP A 44 -10.39 4.26 -6.03
N THR A 45 -9.68 4.31 -7.17
CA THR A 45 -9.93 5.34 -8.19
C THR A 45 -11.11 4.99 -9.05
N HIS A 46 -11.41 3.70 -9.27
CA HIS A 46 -12.60 3.24 -9.98
C HIS A 46 -12.84 3.96 -11.32
N ASN A 47 -11.81 4.10 -12.15
CA ASN A 47 -11.77 4.89 -13.39
C ASN A 47 -11.92 6.43 -13.23
N LEU A 48 -12.08 6.96 -12.02
CA LEU A 48 -12.23 8.40 -11.76
C LEU A 48 -10.87 9.10 -11.60
N HIS A 49 -9.85 8.61 -12.30
CA HIS A 49 -8.49 9.12 -12.18
C HIS A 49 -8.32 10.57 -12.66
N ASP A 50 -9.18 11.02 -13.57
CA ASP A 50 -9.26 12.43 -13.99
C ASP A 50 -9.74 13.37 -12.88
N ASN A 51 -10.45 12.85 -11.86
CA ASN A 51 -10.95 13.63 -10.73
C ASN A 51 -9.95 13.69 -9.56
N ILE A 52 -8.83 13.00 -9.68
CA ILE A 52 -7.81 12.98 -8.63
C ILE A 52 -7.00 14.26 -8.74
N ARG A 53 -6.81 14.93 -7.60
CA ARG A 53 -5.95 16.10 -7.54
C ARG A 53 -4.54 15.73 -8.00
N PRO A 54 -3.81 16.62 -8.68
CA PRO A 54 -2.45 16.36 -9.10
C PRO A 54 -1.61 15.79 -7.96
N MET A 55 -1.02 14.62 -8.18
CA MET A 55 -0.18 13.97 -7.19
C MET A 55 1.07 14.82 -6.94
N GLN A 56 1.42 15.00 -5.67
CA GLN A 56 2.70 15.63 -5.32
C GLN A 56 3.84 14.74 -5.79
N SER A 57 4.93 15.32 -6.33
CA SER A 57 6.08 14.54 -6.76
C SER A 57 6.74 13.80 -5.58
N GLY A 58 7.31 12.64 -5.87
CA GLY A 58 7.98 11.78 -4.91
C GLY A 58 8.98 10.86 -5.59
N ASP A 59 9.56 9.94 -4.84
CA ASP A 59 10.46 8.95 -5.44
C ASP A 59 9.66 7.78 -6.03
N ILE A 60 8.59 7.37 -5.35
CA ILE A 60 7.74 6.23 -5.72
C ILE A 60 6.27 6.64 -5.64
N SER A 61 5.49 6.37 -6.68
CA SER A 61 4.03 6.36 -6.60
C SER A 61 3.48 4.94 -6.42
N ILE A 62 2.41 4.80 -5.63
CA ILE A 62 1.75 3.51 -5.39
C ILE A 62 0.24 3.63 -5.59
N HIS A 63 -0.35 2.79 -6.44
CA HIS A 63 -1.80 2.58 -6.51
C HIS A 63 -2.20 1.29 -5.78
N ASN A 64 -2.96 1.42 -4.70
CA ASN A 64 -3.26 0.32 -3.77
C ASN A 64 -4.59 -0.41 -4.08
N GLY A 65 -4.77 -0.80 -5.34
CA GLY A 65 -5.96 -1.54 -5.78
C GLY A 65 -7.17 -0.66 -6.11
N ASP A 66 -8.17 -1.31 -6.68
CA ASP A 66 -9.40 -0.73 -7.22
C ASP A 66 -9.12 0.40 -8.23
N LEU A 67 -8.27 0.06 -9.21
CA LEU A 67 -7.97 0.92 -10.36
C LEU A 67 -9.21 1.09 -11.23
N THR A 68 -9.91 -0.01 -11.45
CA THR A 68 -11.04 -0.11 -12.36
C THR A 68 -12.38 -0.15 -11.62
N ASN A 69 -13.47 0.14 -12.33
CA ASN A 69 -14.80 -0.06 -11.78
C ASN A 69 -15.33 -1.48 -12.01
N ALA A 70 -15.12 -2.03 -13.22
CA ALA A 70 -15.67 -3.33 -13.62
C ALA A 70 -14.60 -4.37 -13.99
N GLY A 71 -13.31 -4.05 -13.88
CA GLY A 71 -12.22 -4.99 -14.16
C GLY A 71 -11.98 -5.27 -15.64
N THR A 72 -12.53 -4.46 -16.55
CA THR A 72 -12.35 -4.70 -17.99
C THR A 72 -10.95 -4.30 -18.44
N GLU A 73 -10.45 -4.96 -19.49
CA GLU A 73 -9.15 -4.65 -20.08
C GLU A 73 -9.05 -3.18 -20.51
N GLY A 74 -10.11 -2.64 -21.12
CA GLY A 74 -10.15 -1.24 -21.56
C GLY A 74 -10.09 -0.23 -20.41
N GLU A 75 -10.71 -0.54 -19.26
CA GLU A 75 -10.60 0.28 -18.05
C GLU A 75 -9.20 0.23 -17.46
N LEU A 76 -8.61 -0.97 -17.43
CA LEU A 76 -7.25 -1.17 -16.91
C LEU A 76 -6.24 -0.40 -17.76
N ILE A 77 -6.29 -0.53 -19.09
CA ILE A 77 -5.39 0.19 -20.01
C ILE A 77 -5.48 1.70 -19.76
N LYS A 78 -6.69 2.27 -19.73
CA LYS A 78 -6.87 3.71 -19.47
C LYS A 78 -6.26 4.16 -18.14
N THR A 79 -6.47 3.40 -17.08
CA THR A 79 -5.94 3.76 -15.76
C THR A 79 -4.41 3.60 -15.69
N LEU A 80 -3.84 2.60 -16.38
CA LEU A 80 -2.40 2.45 -16.50
C LEU A 80 -1.76 3.56 -17.34
N ASP A 81 -2.40 3.99 -18.42
CA ASP A 81 -1.96 5.13 -19.24
C ASP A 81 -1.94 6.41 -18.39
N TRP A 82 -3.00 6.65 -17.61
CA TRP A 82 -3.03 7.75 -16.65
C TRP A 82 -1.87 7.65 -15.65
N LEU A 83 -1.70 6.51 -14.97
CA LEU A 83 -0.59 6.31 -14.02
C LEU A 83 0.76 6.60 -14.67
N GLN A 84 1.00 6.11 -15.90
CA GLN A 84 2.21 6.37 -16.67
C GLN A 84 2.39 7.85 -17.03
N SER A 85 1.30 8.61 -17.22
CA SER A 85 1.36 10.05 -17.49
C SER A 85 1.74 10.91 -16.28
N VAL A 86 1.51 10.44 -15.03
CA VAL A 86 1.75 11.25 -13.82
C VAL A 86 3.24 11.62 -13.67
N PRO A 87 3.64 12.90 -13.70
CA PRO A 87 5.05 13.28 -13.67
C PRO A 87 5.65 13.20 -12.26
N GLY A 88 6.98 13.23 -12.18
CA GLY A 88 7.69 13.43 -10.91
C GLY A 88 7.79 12.19 -10.02
N PHE A 89 7.81 11.00 -10.62
CA PHE A 89 8.08 9.73 -9.96
C PHE A 89 9.03 8.88 -10.82
N GLU A 90 10.05 8.29 -10.20
CA GLU A 90 10.97 7.37 -10.87
C GLU A 90 10.35 5.97 -10.99
N TYR A 91 9.65 5.54 -9.94
CA TYR A 91 8.95 4.25 -9.90
C TYR A 91 7.46 4.48 -9.70
N LYS A 92 6.67 3.70 -10.43
CA LYS A 92 5.21 3.66 -10.32
C LYS A 92 4.79 2.22 -10.11
N ILE A 93 4.19 1.95 -8.97
CA ILE A 93 3.82 0.60 -8.54
C ILE A 93 2.30 0.56 -8.40
N TRP A 94 1.69 -0.55 -8.78
CA TRP A 94 0.27 -0.77 -8.56
C TRP A 94 0.01 -2.23 -8.25
N ILE A 95 -1.02 -2.47 -7.44
CA ILE A 95 -1.60 -3.79 -7.19
C ILE A 95 -3.06 -3.79 -7.63
N GLY A 96 -3.67 -4.95 -7.82
CA GLY A 96 -5.11 -5.05 -8.04
C GLY A 96 -5.89 -5.03 -6.71
N GLY A 97 -7.09 -4.46 -6.74
CA GLY A 97 -8.11 -4.62 -5.71
C GLY A 97 -9.24 -5.54 -6.15
N ASN A 98 -10.32 -5.60 -5.38
CA ASN A 98 -11.45 -6.50 -5.69
C ASN A 98 -12.22 -6.14 -6.96
N ARG A 99 -12.00 -4.96 -7.55
CA ARG A 99 -12.57 -4.58 -8.84
C ARG A 99 -11.66 -4.93 -10.02
N ASP A 100 -10.41 -5.27 -9.78
CA ASP A 100 -9.40 -5.50 -10.81
C ASP A 100 -9.23 -7.01 -11.11
N SER A 101 -10.28 -7.66 -11.60
CA SER A 101 -10.33 -9.13 -11.77
C SER A 101 -9.14 -9.72 -12.53
N MET A 102 -8.66 -9.00 -13.55
CA MET A 102 -7.48 -9.39 -14.35
C MET A 102 -6.15 -9.41 -13.56
N LEU A 103 -6.09 -8.77 -12.39
CA LEU A 103 -4.89 -8.64 -11.56
C LEU A 103 -4.86 -9.61 -10.37
N MET A 104 -5.87 -10.47 -10.23
CA MET A 104 -6.09 -11.27 -9.02
C MET A 104 -5.20 -12.50 -8.84
N SER A 105 -4.56 -12.99 -9.90
CA SER A 105 -3.95 -14.33 -9.91
C SER A 105 -2.46 -14.37 -9.55
N LYS A 106 -1.80 -13.21 -9.41
CA LYS A 106 -0.33 -13.15 -9.22
C LYS A 106 0.10 -12.06 -8.27
N ASP A 107 0.88 -12.46 -7.26
CA ASP A 107 1.58 -11.54 -6.38
C ASP A 107 2.52 -10.65 -7.22
N LYS A 108 2.73 -9.41 -6.77
CA LYS A 108 3.62 -8.44 -7.42
C LYS A 108 4.82 -8.16 -6.53
N THR A 109 6.01 -8.24 -7.10
CA THR A 109 7.24 -7.81 -6.44
C THR A 109 7.94 -6.80 -7.34
N VAL A 110 8.29 -5.65 -6.78
CA VAL A 110 9.06 -4.60 -7.46
C VAL A 110 10.26 -4.27 -6.59
N VAL A 111 11.42 -4.14 -7.22
CA VAL A 111 12.64 -3.69 -6.55
C VAL A 111 13.04 -2.35 -7.14
N ALA A 112 12.99 -1.31 -6.32
CA ALA A 112 13.33 0.05 -6.71
C ALA A 112 14.68 0.45 -6.13
N ASN A 113 15.55 1.07 -6.94
CA ASN A 113 16.80 1.65 -6.45
C ASN A 113 16.60 3.17 -6.34
N VAL A 114 16.27 3.63 -5.15
CA VAL A 114 15.96 5.04 -4.88
C VAL A 114 17.03 5.64 -4.00
N ARG A 115 17.69 6.69 -4.46
CA ARG A 115 18.72 7.43 -3.69
C ARG A 115 19.82 6.51 -3.12
N GLY A 116 20.23 5.52 -3.92
CA GLY A 116 21.24 4.53 -3.54
C GLY A 116 20.75 3.46 -2.55
N ARG A 117 19.45 3.37 -2.28
CA ARG A 117 18.83 2.33 -1.46
C ARG A 117 18.01 1.40 -2.33
N LYS A 118 18.19 0.10 -2.12
CA LYS A 118 17.35 -0.93 -2.71
C LYS A 118 16.14 -1.13 -1.82
N LEU A 119 14.94 -0.94 -2.36
CA LEU A 119 13.67 -1.14 -1.67
C LEU A 119 12.88 -2.23 -2.39
N ARG A 120 12.52 -3.30 -1.69
CA ARG A 120 11.65 -4.37 -2.17
C ARG A 120 10.21 -4.09 -1.74
N THR A 121 9.36 -3.85 -2.72
CA THR A 121 7.92 -3.72 -2.55
C THR A 121 7.23 -5.03 -2.92
N TYR A 122 6.35 -5.52 -2.06
CA TYR A 122 5.55 -6.73 -2.28
C TYR A 122 4.06 -6.41 -2.17
N GLY A 123 3.28 -6.85 -3.15
CA GLY A 123 1.83 -6.77 -3.16
C GLY A 123 1.21 -8.16 -3.31
N PRO A 124 0.50 -8.69 -2.30
CA PRO A 124 -0.16 -9.98 -2.44
C PRO A 124 -1.29 -9.89 -3.47
N ALA A 125 -1.42 -10.92 -4.29
CA ALA A 125 -2.60 -11.15 -5.10
C ALA A 125 -3.74 -11.64 -4.22
N GLY A 126 -4.93 -11.07 -4.45
CA GLY A 126 -6.19 -11.71 -4.11
C GLY A 126 -6.40 -11.94 -2.62
N THR A 127 -7.12 -11.04 -1.97
CA THR A 127 -7.70 -11.33 -0.64
C THR A 127 -9.00 -12.11 -0.81
N PRO A 128 -9.11 -13.37 -0.38
CA PRO A 128 -10.36 -14.09 -0.52
C PRO A 128 -11.49 -13.42 0.28
N LYS A 129 -12.75 -13.68 -0.12
CA LYS A 129 -13.89 -13.33 0.71
C LYS A 129 -13.93 -14.20 1.97
N LEU A 130 -13.72 -13.57 3.12
CA LEU A 130 -13.75 -14.16 4.46
C LEU A 130 -15.04 -13.80 5.20
N GLY A 131 -15.62 -12.62 4.93
CA GLY A 131 -16.83 -12.11 5.60
C GLY A 131 -18.05 -11.97 4.68
N PHE A 132 -19.09 -11.28 5.17
CA PHE A 132 -20.29 -10.99 4.38
C PHE A 132 -20.05 -9.88 3.34
N SER A 133 -19.18 -8.93 3.68
CA SER A 133 -18.82 -7.78 2.84
C SER A 133 -17.94 -8.21 1.66
N PRO A 134 -18.19 -7.70 0.43
CA PRO A 134 -17.27 -7.85 -0.69
C PRO A 134 -16.15 -6.79 -0.68
N ALA A 135 -16.15 -5.83 0.25
CA ALA A 135 -15.15 -4.76 0.28
C ALA A 135 -13.75 -5.34 0.54
N PHE A 136 -12.79 -4.92 -0.28
CA PHE A 136 -11.39 -5.33 -0.25
C PHE A 136 -11.14 -6.83 -0.46
N GLN A 137 -12.16 -7.53 -0.93
CA GLN A 137 -12.22 -9.00 -0.94
C GLN A 137 -12.75 -9.51 -2.27
N HIS A 138 -12.19 -10.61 -2.73
CA HIS A 138 -12.50 -11.18 -4.01
C HIS A 138 -13.46 -12.35 -3.86
N THR A 139 -14.65 -12.22 -4.45
CA THR A 139 -15.69 -13.28 -4.47
C THR A 139 -15.37 -14.42 -5.42
N GLU A 140 -14.48 -14.18 -6.39
CA GLU A 140 -14.14 -15.11 -7.47
C GLU A 140 -13.00 -16.06 -7.10
N ILE A 141 -12.31 -15.81 -5.98
CA ILE A 141 -11.32 -16.74 -5.44
C ILE A 141 -12.09 -17.91 -4.82
N ALA A 142 -11.87 -19.12 -5.34
CA ALA A 142 -12.54 -20.31 -4.86
C ALA A 142 -12.37 -20.45 -3.33
N GLU A 143 -13.41 -20.85 -2.62
CA GLU A 143 -13.41 -20.98 -1.16
C GLU A 143 -12.28 -21.89 -0.63
N GLU A 144 -11.83 -22.83 -1.45
CA GLU A 144 -10.66 -23.69 -1.19
C GLU A 144 -9.32 -22.95 -1.34
N GLN A 145 -9.19 -22.09 -2.36
CA GLN A 145 -8.06 -21.18 -2.50
C GLN A 145 -8.06 -20.15 -1.35
N ALA A 146 -9.24 -19.72 -0.88
CA ALA A 146 -9.42 -18.83 0.26
C ALA A 146 -8.93 -19.44 1.58
N LYS A 147 -9.32 -20.69 1.86
CA LYS A 147 -8.91 -21.44 3.06
C LYS A 147 -7.40 -21.70 3.09
N ASN A 148 -6.78 -21.85 1.93
CA ASN A 148 -5.33 -22.02 1.78
C ASN A 148 -4.57 -20.69 1.53
N HIS A 149 -5.29 -19.57 1.32
CA HIS A 149 -4.69 -18.26 1.07
C HIS A 149 -4.20 -17.64 2.38
N ARG A 150 -2.99 -18.03 2.77
CA ARG A 150 -2.12 -17.11 3.48
C ARG A 150 -1.42 -16.21 2.47
N ALA A 151 -2.17 -15.37 1.74
CA ALA A 151 -1.57 -14.35 0.85
C ALA A 151 -0.45 -13.57 1.57
N TRP A 152 -0.67 -13.37 2.87
CA TRP A 152 0.24 -12.78 3.84
C TRP A 152 1.45 -13.65 4.23
N SER A 153 1.38 -14.98 4.23
CA SER A 153 2.55 -15.82 4.51
C SER A 153 3.50 -15.95 3.33
N ARG A 154 3.08 -15.53 2.13
CA ARG A 154 3.93 -15.49 0.94
C ARG A 154 4.82 -14.25 0.90
N ILE A 155 4.60 -13.28 1.80
CA ILE A 155 5.44 -12.07 1.91
C ILE A 155 6.88 -12.49 2.22
N PRO A 156 7.84 -12.18 1.33
CA PRO A 156 9.25 -12.44 1.60
C PRO A 156 9.74 -11.68 2.84
N GLN A 157 10.60 -12.30 3.65
CA GLN A 157 11.15 -11.66 4.86
C GLN A 157 12.02 -10.43 4.56
N ASP A 158 12.54 -10.31 3.35
CA ASP A 158 13.33 -9.17 2.88
C ASP A 158 12.48 -8.08 2.21
N THR A 159 11.17 -8.06 2.48
CA THR A 159 10.26 -7.02 2.01
C THR A 159 10.38 -5.76 2.85
N ASP A 160 10.66 -4.62 2.20
CA ASP A 160 10.70 -3.31 2.85
C ASP A 160 9.32 -2.65 2.91
N ILE A 161 8.52 -2.84 1.86
CA ILE A 161 7.20 -2.21 1.69
C ILE A 161 6.17 -3.27 1.32
N VAL A 162 5.14 -3.44 2.15
CA VAL A 162 3.96 -4.25 1.80
C VAL A 162 2.85 -3.32 1.32
N VAL A 163 2.31 -3.60 0.13
CA VAL A 163 1.19 -2.86 -0.46
C VAL A 163 0.01 -3.82 -0.49
N SER A 164 -1.03 -3.56 0.30
CA SER A 164 -2.21 -4.43 0.36
C SER A 164 -3.48 -3.63 0.21
N HIS A 165 -4.39 -4.16 -0.62
CA HIS A 165 -5.72 -3.64 -0.76
C HIS A 165 -6.60 -3.96 0.48
N SER A 166 -6.40 -5.11 1.14
CA SER A 166 -7.13 -5.46 2.36
C SER A 166 -6.52 -4.88 3.63
N PRO A 167 -7.35 -4.60 4.66
CA PRO A 167 -6.89 -4.01 5.91
C PRO A 167 -5.93 -4.95 6.67
N PRO A 168 -4.94 -4.40 7.38
CA PRO A 168 -4.10 -5.20 8.28
C PRO A 168 -4.91 -5.77 9.45
N LEU A 169 -4.54 -6.96 9.91
CA LEU A 169 -5.11 -7.58 11.11
C LEU A 169 -5.06 -6.59 12.30
N HIS A 170 -6.19 -6.44 12.99
CA HIS A 170 -6.39 -5.51 14.11
C HIS A 170 -6.43 -4.01 13.77
N LEU A 171 -6.28 -3.63 12.49
CA LEU A 171 -6.37 -2.25 12.03
C LEU A 171 -7.43 -2.14 10.94
N CYS A 172 -8.63 -1.68 11.32
CA CYS A 172 -9.81 -1.66 10.44
C CYS A 172 -10.25 -3.06 9.94
N ASP A 173 -9.69 -4.12 10.50
CA ASP A 173 -10.10 -5.50 10.26
C ASP A 173 -11.11 -5.97 11.33
N HIS A 174 -12.21 -6.53 10.86
CA HIS A 174 -13.32 -7.08 11.59
C HIS A 174 -13.02 -8.52 12.01
N LYS A 175 -12.11 -8.69 12.98
CA LYS A 175 -11.77 -10.00 13.57
C LYS A 175 -11.31 -11.06 12.54
N GLY A 176 -10.57 -10.63 11.52
CA GLY A 176 -10.07 -11.48 10.45
C GLY A 176 -11.00 -11.64 9.26
N TYR A 177 -12.15 -10.97 9.26
CA TYR A 177 -13.12 -11.02 8.15
C TYR A 177 -12.96 -9.87 7.14
N GLY A 178 -11.97 -8.99 7.29
CA GLY A 178 -11.83 -7.78 6.49
C GLY A 178 -12.72 -6.65 7.05
N CYS A 179 -13.30 -5.81 6.19
CA CYS A 179 -14.09 -4.65 6.62
C CYS A 179 -15.56 -4.99 6.93
#